data_AF-A0A0M3IKK9-F1
#
_entry.id   AF-A0A0M3IKK9-F1
#
_cell.length_a   1.000
_cell.length_b   1.000
_cell.length_c   1.000
_cell.angle_alpha   90.00
_cell.angle_beta   90.00
_cell.angle_gamma   90.00
#
_symmetry.space_group_name_H-M   'P 1'
#
loop_
_entity.id
_entity.type
_entity.pdbx_description
1 polymer ?
#
loop_
_entity_poly.entity_id
_entity_poly.type
_entity_poly.pdbx_seq_one_letter_code
_entity_poly.pdbx_strand_id
1 'polypeptide(L)'
;MDTPLIFRTTKKVTRICCTAVVCSTRLTLALVSFLGCVCVYMLRNDVSFAIVCMVNSTAVGGGSDGHAGSCKPENNDSESSTNEIEGSLLWSKGTQGSVLSAFFWGYIFSQILGGYIAGRYGGKYVIGVSVLLSSVLNLISPVSANASVAIFIAIRVLLGVSQGVIFPAFHSLWAQWAPPFERSLLTGISYAGHSSTVMAILSKETFFWFKLGCSAVGLVWCAIWFLYAADSPTKHRFISKKERAFIEEALHETLTKEGEKKPPIPLKAILKSPAVWGLWAGHFASDWGAYIMAAGLPLFMNDVLGFDLTSVRCISVALELSTFSIV
;
A
#
# COMPACT_ATOMS: atom_id res chain seq x y z
N MET A 1 -48.49 -5.10 -0.94
CA MET A 1 -47.10 -5.24 -1.46
C MET A 1 -46.16 -5.18 -0.27
N ASP A 2 -46.07 -6.30 0.43
CA ASP A 2 -45.26 -6.42 1.63
C ASP A 2 -43.79 -6.58 1.24
N THR A 3 -42.97 -5.61 1.63
CA THR A 3 -41.53 -5.70 1.51
C THR A 3 -41.07 -6.85 2.40
N PRO A 4 -40.26 -7.81 1.90
CA PRO A 4 -39.91 -9.00 2.66
C PRO A 4 -39.21 -8.62 3.97
N LEU A 5 -39.62 -9.25 5.08
CA LEU A 5 -39.13 -9.04 6.46
C LEU A 5 -37.59 -8.98 6.53
N ILE A 6 -36.89 -9.77 5.71
CA ILE A 6 -35.42 -9.83 5.60
C ILE A 6 -34.80 -8.45 5.30
N PHE A 7 -35.43 -7.64 4.44
CA PHE A 7 -34.94 -6.32 4.04
C PHE A 7 -35.15 -5.25 5.12
N ARG A 8 -36.18 -5.42 5.97
CA ARG A 8 -36.44 -4.54 7.12
C ARG A 8 -35.48 -4.85 8.27
N THR A 9 -35.17 -6.12 8.50
CA THR A 9 -34.21 -6.54 9.53
C THR A 9 -32.79 -6.11 9.17
N THR A 10 -32.36 -6.29 7.92
CA THR A 10 -31.05 -5.80 7.44
C THR A 10 -30.93 -4.28 7.57
N LYS A 11 -31.90 -3.49 7.08
CA LYS A 11 -31.83 -2.02 7.21
C LYS A 11 -31.80 -1.53 8.66
N LYS A 12 -32.52 -2.18 9.58
CA LYS A 12 -32.47 -1.86 11.02
C LYS A 12 -31.13 -2.25 11.64
N VAL A 13 -30.60 -3.43 11.33
CA VAL A 13 -29.29 -3.90 11.83
C VAL A 13 -28.16 -3.02 11.29
N THR A 14 -28.18 -2.66 10.00
CA THR A 14 -27.19 -1.76 9.38
C THR A 14 -27.22 -0.35 9.98
N ARG A 15 -28.39 0.22 10.26
CA ARG A 15 -28.49 1.54 10.93
C ARG A 15 -27.97 1.50 12.37
N ILE A 16 -28.27 0.45 13.12
CA ILE A 16 -27.83 0.30 14.51
C ILE A 16 -26.30 0.07 14.59
N CYS A 17 -25.73 -0.72 13.66
CA CYS A 17 -24.27 -0.85 13.49
C CYS A 17 -23.61 0.48 13.17
N CYS A 18 -24.10 1.22 12.16
CA CYS A 18 -23.48 2.48 11.74
C CYS A 18 -23.42 3.52 12.87
N THR A 19 -24.47 3.67 13.68
CA THR A 19 -24.47 4.64 14.79
C THR A 19 -23.58 4.21 15.97
N ALA A 20 -23.34 2.90 16.16
CA ALA A 20 -22.47 2.39 17.21
C ALA A 20 -20.96 2.50 16.88
N VAL A 21 -20.60 2.63 15.60
CA VAL A 21 -19.20 2.64 15.14
C VAL A 21 -18.54 4.01 15.25
N VAL A 22 -19.29 5.12 15.16
CA VAL A 22 -18.75 6.50 15.04
C VAL A 22 -17.87 6.95 16.22
N CYS A 23 -18.01 6.34 17.41
CA CYS A 23 -17.16 6.59 18.58
C CYS A 23 -16.54 5.32 19.17
N SER A 24 -16.43 4.25 18.37
CA SER A 24 -15.92 2.96 18.80
C SER A 24 -14.40 2.89 18.70
N THR A 25 -13.79 2.17 19.64
CA THR A 25 -12.36 1.85 19.64
C THR A 25 -11.93 1.17 18.32
N ARG A 26 -12.82 0.36 17.73
CA ARG A 26 -12.61 -0.28 16.42
C ARG A 26 -12.44 0.72 15.29
N LEU A 27 -13.26 1.78 15.26
CA LEU A 27 -13.13 2.82 14.24
C LEU A 27 -11.83 3.60 14.41
N THR A 28 -11.46 3.96 15.63
CA THR A 28 -10.16 4.61 15.87
C THR A 28 -9.01 3.70 15.43
N LEU A 29 -9.05 2.40 15.72
CA LEU A 29 -8.05 1.45 15.23
C LEU A 29 -8.04 1.37 13.70
N ALA A 30 -9.20 1.44 13.03
CA ALA A 30 -9.29 1.49 11.57
C ALA A 30 -8.72 2.79 10.99
N LEU A 31 -8.94 3.94 11.64
CA LEU A 31 -8.37 5.23 11.23
C LEU A 31 -6.85 5.29 11.43
N VAL A 32 -6.34 4.72 12.53
CA VAL A 32 -4.89 4.56 12.72
C VAL A 32 -4.33 3.62 11.66
N SER A 33 -5.03 2.54 11.33
CA SER A 33 -4.64 1.61 10.25
C SER A 33 -4.64 2.28 8.87
N PHE A 34 -5.65 3.10 8.58
CA PHE A 34 -5.73 3.94 7.39
C PHE A 34 -4.48 4.82 7.27
N LEU A 35 -4.14 5.56 8.33
CA LEU A 35 -2.94 6.41 8.34
C LEU A 35 -1.65 5.59 8.14
N GLY A 36 -1.63 4.35 8.63
CA GLY A 36 -0.53 3.41 8.40
C GLY A 36 -0.39 3.03 6.93
N CYS A 37 -1.51 2.70 6.27
CA CYS A 37 -1.54 2.45 4.83
C CYS A 37 -1.07 3.67 4.02
N VAL A 38 -1.51 4.88 4.40
CA VAL A 38 -1.01 6.14 3.80
C VAL A 38 0.51 6.20 3.90
N CYS A 39 1.07 6.01 5.10
CA CYS A 39 2.53 6.05 5.31
C CYS A 39 3.26 5.00 4.46
N VAL A 40 2.77 3.76 4.42
CA VAL A 40 3.39 2.66 3.66
C VAL A 40 3.42 2.96 2.16
N TYR A 41 2.33 3.48 1.60
CA TYR A 41 2.25 3.81 0.18
C TYR A 41 3.05 5.05 -0.19
N MET A 42 3.13 6.05 0.70
CA MET A 42 4.05 7.18 0.52
C MET A 42 5.51 6.71 0.44
N LEU A 43 5.92 5.80 1.33
CA LEU A 43 7.26 5.19 1.33
C LEU A 43 7.51 4.27 0.13
N ARG A 44 6.46 3.74 -0.51
CA ARG A 44 6.59 2.86 -1.68
C ARG A 44 6.80 3.66 -2.96
N ASN A 45 6.09 4.77 -3.09
CA ASN A 45 6.01 5.55 -4.32
C ASN A 45 7.11 6.63 -4.43
N ASP A 46 7.87 6.87 -3.36
CA ASP A 46 8.95 7.87 -3.35
C ASP A 46 10.12 7.52 -4.29
N VAL A 47 10.43 6.24 -4.51
CA VAL A 47 11.55 5.80 -5.36
C VAL A 47 11.33 6.12 -6.83
N SER A 48 10.10 5.96 -7.34
CA SER A 48 9.77 6.29 -8.73
C SER A 48 10.05 7.77 -9.02
N PHE A 49 9.76 8.64 -8.07
CA PHE A 49 10.09 10.06 -8.15
C PHE A 49 11.60 10.32 -7.90
N ALA A 50 12.23 9.59 -6.98
CA ALA A 50 13.65 9.69 -6.68
C ALA A 50 14.52 9.48 -7.93
N ILE A 51 14.20 8.46 -8.74
CA ILE A 51 14.95 8.13 -9.96
C ILE A 51 14.92 9.30 -10.95
N VAL A 52 13.77 9.96 -11.11
CA VAL A 52 13.63 11.14 -11.99
C VAL A 52 14.48 12.31 -11.51
N CYS A 53 14.66 12.45 -10.19
CA CYS A 53 15.46 13.53 -9.61
C CYS A 53 16.96 13.22 -9.55
N MET A 54 17.34 11.95 -9.38
CA MET A 54 18.72 11.54 -9.13
C MET A 54 19.48 11.11 -10.39
N VAL A 55 18.80 10.71 -11.46
CA VAL A 55 19.44 10.22 -12.69
C VAL A 55 19.60 11.33 -13.72
N ASN A 56 20.82 11.46 -14.26
CA ASN A 56 21.07 12.31 -15.43
C ASN A 56 20.45 11.66 -16.68
N SER A 57 19.40 12.27 -17.24
CA SER A 57 18.72 11.74 -18.43
C SER A 57 19.44 12.11 -19.74
N THR A 58 20.17 13.22 -19.75
CA THR A 58 20.91 13.74 -20.91
C THR A 58 22.16 12.92 -21.20
N ALA A 59 22.91 12.53 -20.16
CA ALA A 59 24.12 11.72 -20.30
C ALA A 59 23.85 10.27 -20.71
N VAL A 60 22.68 9.71 -20.33
CA VAL A 60 22.30 8.32 -20.65
C VAL A 60 21.75 8.18 -22.07
N GLY A 61 21.26 9.27 -22.68
CA GLY A 61 20.83 9.29 -24.09
C GLY A 61 21.96 9.45 -25.11
N GLY A 62 23.18 9.81 -24.67
CA GLY A 62 24.35 10.00 -25.54
C GLY A 62 25.16 8.73 -25.83
N GLY A 63 24.74 7.58 -25.29
CA GLY A 63 25.34 6.27 -25.59
C GLY A 63 24.72 5.69 -26.87
N SER A 64 25.49 5.72 -27.95
CA SER A 64 25.23 5.10 -29.25
C SER A 64 24.45 3.77 -29.18
N ASP A 65 23.18 3.81 -29.58
CA ASP A 65 22.49 2.71 -30.27
C ASP A 65 21.54 3.32 -31.30
N GLY A 66 21.84 3.10 -32.57
CA GLY A 66 20.97 3.49 -33.68
C GLY A 66 19.70 2.64 -33.70
N HIS A 67 18.61 3.26 -34.16
CA HIS A 67 17.24 2.74 -34.34
C HIS A 67 16.31 2.73 -33.12
N ALA A 68 15.57 3.84 -32.96
CA ALA A 68 14.10 3.81 -32.91
C ALA A 68 13.56 5.24 -33.10
N GLY A 69 12.72 5.44 -34.11
CA GLY A 69 12.17 6.74 -34.47
C GLY A 69 11.25 7.31 -33.40
N SER A 70 11.52 8.55 -33.01
CA SER A 70 10.52 9.46 -32.43
C SER A 70 10.47 10.67 -33.33
N CYS A 71 9.38 10.82 -34.09
CA CYS A 71 9.12 12.02 -34.86
C CYS A 71 8.89 13.20 -33.91
N LYS A 72 9.85 14.12 -33.81
CA LYS A 72 9.60 15.50 -33.39
C LYS A 72 10.06 16.41 -34.53
N PRO A 73 9.28 17.44 -34.90
CA PRO A 73 9.70 18.37 -35.94
C PRO A 73 10.89 19.19 -35.43
N GLU A 74 11.88 19.30 -36.30
CA GLU A 74 13.08 20.09 -36.14
C GLU A 74 12.70 21.58 -36.25
N ASN A 75 12.66 22.27 -35.11
CA ASN A 75 12.68 23.73 -35.09
C ASN A 75 14.01 24.16 -34.46
N ASN A 76 14.91 24.64 -35.30
CA ASN A 76 16.06 25.43 -34.91
C ASN A 76 15.56 26.75 -34.32
N ASP A 77 15.55 26.87 -33.00
CA ASP A 77 15.58 28.16 -32.34
C ASP A 77 16.43 28.10 -31.06
N SER A 78 17.34 29.05 -31.02
CA SER A 78 18.36 29.41 -30.05
C SER A 78 17.98 29.28 -28.57
N GLU A 79 18.99 28.86 -27.78
CA GLU A 79 19.19 29.13 -26.35
C GLU A 79 17.94 29.35 -25.50
N SER A 80 17.42 28.25 -24.96
CA SER A 80 16.79 28.28 -23.64
C SER A 80 17.54 27.28 -22.76
N SER A 81 18.50 27.79 -22.01
CA SER A 81 19.03 27.13 -20.83
C SER A 81 17.90 26.95 -19.82
N THR A 82 17.05 25.95 -20.03
CA THR A 82 16.23 25.40 -18.97
C THR A 82 17.19 24.85 -17.94
N ASN A 83 17.14 25.41 -16.74
CA ASN A 83 17.87 24.92 -15.57
C ASN A 83 17.36 23.51 -15.20
N GLU A 84 17.58 22.52 -16.05
CA GLU A 84 17.43 21.12 -15.69
C GLU A 84 18.60 20.80 -14.78
N ILE A 85 18.34 20.87 -13.47
CA ILE A 85 19.26 20.39 -12.45
C ILE A 85 19.39 18.87 -12.68
N GLU A 86 20.34 18.46 -13.52
CA GLU A 86 20.62 17.07 -13.84
C GLU A 86 21.09 16.33 -12.58
N GLY A 87 20.55 15.14 -12.35
CA GLY A 87 20.97 14.32 -11.21
C GLY A 87 22.42 13.83 -11.36
N SER A 88 23.10 13.53 -10.26
CA SER A 88 24.51 13.14 -10.28
C SER A 88 24.75 11.66 -10.66
N LEU A 89 23.71 10.82 -10.69
CA LEU A 89 23.85 9.38 -10.91
C LEU A 89 23.67 9.01 -12.39
N LEU A 90 24.61 8.22 -12.92
CA LEU A 90 24.57 7.68 -14.28
C LEU A 90 24.02 6.25 -14.26
N TRP A 91 22.69 6.10 -14.31
CA TRP A 91 22.02 4.79 -14.36
C TRP A 91 21.38 4.55 -15.73
N SER A 92 21.75 3.43 -16.37
CA SER A 92 21.09 2.99 -17.60
C SER A 92 19.60 2.70 -17.38
N LYS A 93 18.78 2.77 -18.42
CA LYS A 93 17.35 2.45 -18.35
C LYS A 93 17.08 1.04 -17.81
N GLY A 94 17.92 0.07 -18.18
CA GLY A 94 17.86 -1.30 -17.63
C GLY A 94 18.13 -1.37 -16.12
N THR A 95 19.06 -0.55 -15.63
CA THR A 95 19.36 -0.45 -14.18
C THR A 95 18.18 0.18 -13.43
N GLN A 96 17.59 1.25 -13.97
CA GLN A 96 16.40 1.89 -13.39
C GLN A 96 15.23 0.90 -13.29
N GLY A 97 14.98 0.11 -14.35
CA GLY A 97 13.97 -0.95 -14.35
C GLY A 97 14.26 -2.05 -13.33
N SER A 98 15.53 -2.43 -13.16
CA SER A 98 15.95 -3.42 -12.15
C SER A 98 15.71 -2.91 -10.72
N VAL A 99 16.05 -1.65 -10.44
CA VAL A 99 15.82 -0.99 -9.15
C VAL A 99 14.34 -0.85 -8.81
N LEU A 100 13.51 -0.55 -9.82
CA LEU A 100 12.07 -0.43 -9.64
C LEU A 100 11.42 -1.79 -9.36
N SER A 101 11.82 -2.83 -10.12
CA SER A 101 11.31 -4.20 -9.97
C SER A 101 11.82 -4.93 -8.73
N ALA A 102 13.00 -4.61 -8.21
CA ALA A 102 13.60 -5.25 -7.03
C ALA A 102 12.68 -5.26 -5.80
N PHE A 103 11.86 -4.23 -5.61
CA PHE A 103 10.85 -4.20 -4.55
C PHE A 103 9.83 -5.33 -4.69
N PHE A 104 9.33 -5.55 -5.91
CA PHE A 104 8.31 -6.56 -6.16
C PHE A 104 8.84 -7.98 -5.96
N TRP A 105 10.13 -8.21 -6.18
CA TRP A 105 10.76 -9.50 -5.90
C TRP A 105 10.63 -9.89 -4.42
N GLY A 106 10.90 -8.96 -3.49
CA GLY A 106 10.71 -9.20 -2.06
C GLY A 106 9.24 -9.24 -1.64
N TYR A 107 8.40 -8.44 -2.31
CA TYR A 107 6.98 -8.30 -1.98
C TYR A 107 6.17 -9.58 -2.24
N ILE A 108 6.39 -10.27 -3.36
CA ILE A 108 5.61 -11.46 -3.74
C ILE A 108 5.78 -12.60 -2.72
N PHE A 109 7.02 -12.91 -2.33
CA PHE A 109 7.27 -14.03 -1.41
C PHE A 109 6.87 -13.73 0.03
N SER A 110 6.97 -12.47 0.43
CA SER A 110 6.69 -12.06 1.80
C SER A 110 5.21 -12.11 2.16
N GLN A 111 4.27 -12.02 1.22
CA GLN A 111 2.83 -12.08 1.55
C GLN A 111 2.43 -13.41 2.21
N ILE A 112 2.87 -14.54 1.66
CA ILE A 112 2.55 -15.87 2.20
C ILE A 112 3.18 -16.03 3.59
N LEU A 113 4.45 -15.63 3.71
CA LEU A 113 5.18 -15.68 4.96
C LEU A 113 4.55 -14.77 6.03
N GLY A 114 4.13 -13.57 5.63
CA GLY A 114 3.49 -12.58 6.48
C GLY A 114 2.20 -13.08 7.09
N GLY A 115 1.36 -13.77 6.32
CA GLY A 115 0.15 -14.40 6.85
C GLY A 115 0.45 -15.45 7.92
N TYR A 116 1.46 -16.28 7.70
CA TYR A 116 1.89 -17.28 8.68
C TYR A 116 2.44 -16.64 9.97
N ILE A 117 3.33 -15.65 9.84
CA ILE A 117 3.94 -14.95 10.97
C ILE A 117 2.86 -14.18 11.75
N ALA A 118 1.94 -13.48 11.08
CA ALA A 118 0.87 -12.73 11.74
C ALA A 118 -0.10 -13.64 12.50
N GLY A 119 -0.39 -14.84 11.97
CA GLY A 119 -1.20 -15.84 12.67
C GLY A 119 -0.55 -16.37 13.96
N ARG A 120 0.79 -16.34 14.06
CA ARG A 120 1.58 -16.85 15.20
C ARG A 120 1.95 -15.77 16.22
N TYR A 121 2.43 -14.62 15.75
CA TYR A 121 2.97 -13.55 16.60
C TYR A 121 1.99 -12.38 16.83
N GLY A 122 0.86 -12.37 16.12
CA GLY A 122 -0.15 -11.31 16.22
C GLY A 122 0.02 -10.22 15.16
N GLY A 123 -1.11 -9.64 14.75
CA GLY A 123 -1.14 -8.60 13.72
C GLY A 123 -0.46 -7.30 14.17
N LYS A 124 -0.55 -6.92 15.45
CA LYS A 124 0.05 -5.69 16.00
C LYS A 124 1.54 -5.65 15.73
N TYR A 125 2.26 -6.69 16.15
CA TYR A 125 3.72 -6.71 16.07
C TYR A 125 4.18 -6.80 14.63
N VAL A 126 3.54 -7.64 13.81
CA VAL A 126 3.90 -7.79 12.40
C VAL A 126 3.71 -6.46 11.66
N ILE A 127 2.56 -5.79 11.80
CA ILE A 127 2.31 -4.49 11.16
C ILE A 127 3.32 -3.44 11.66
N GLY A 128 3.47 -3.29 12.98
CA GLY A 128 4.30 -2.25 13.57
C GLY A 128 5.78 -2.39 13.22
N VAL A 129 6.34 -3.61 13.32
CA VAL A 129 7.74 -3.88 12.97
C VAL A 129 7.98 -3.68 11.48
N SER A 130 7.02 -4.05 10.65
CA SER A 130 7.12 -3.91 9.18
C SER A 130 7.17 -2.47 8.73
N VAL A 131 6.31 -1.61 9.28
CA VAL A 131 6.33 -0.17 8.97
C VAL A 131 7.60 0.47 9.53
N LEU A 132 8.00 0.12 10.76
CA LEU A 132 9.24 0.61 11.37
C LEU A 132 10.46 0.28 10.51
N LEU A 133 10.60 -0.99 10.12
CA LEU A 133 11.69 -1.46 9.28
C LEU A 133 11.65 -0.76 7.91
N SER A 134 10.45 -0.58 7.33
CA SER A 134 10.30 0.13 6.07
C SER A 134 10.73 1.60 6.16
N SER A 135 10.35 2.30 7.23
CA SER A 135 10.75 3.70 7.46
C SER A 135 12.27 3.83 7.62
N VAL A 136 12.90 2.93 8.37
CA VAL A 136 14.36 2.93 8.59
C VAL A 136 15.11 2.61 7.30
N LEU A 137 14.72 1.55 6.59
CA LEU A 137 15.32 1.21 5.29
C LEU A 137 15.18 2.37 4.30
N ASN A 138 14.04 3.07 4.31
CA ASN A 138 13.85 4.22 3.46
C ASN A 138 14.73 5.42 3.83
N LEU A 139 15.10 5.61 5.11
CA LEU A 139 16.07 6.64 5.50
C LEU A 139 17.48 6.33 5.01
N ILE A 140 17.84 5.05 4.91
CA ILE A 140 19.17 4.59 4.49
C ILE A 140 19.30 4.58 2.95
N SER A 141 18.19 4.35 2.24
CA SER A 141 18.10 4.36 0.77
C SER A 141 18.93 5.43 0.02
N PRO A 142 18.88 6.74 0.34
CA PRO A 142 19.66 7.74 -0.39
C PRO A 142 21.17 7.58 -0.21
N VAL A 143 21.63 7.20 0.99
CA VAL A 143 23.05 6.93 1.26
C VAL A 143 23.52 5.72 0.45
N SER A 144 22.69 4.68 0.38
CA SER A 144 23.00 3.47 -0.38
C SER A 144 22.99 3.67 -1.89
N ALA A 145 22.13 4.55 -2.41
CA ALA A 145 22.12 4.91 -3.83
C ALA A 145 23.45 5.54 -4.30
N ASN A 146 24.08 6.36 -3.43
CA ASN A 146 25.38 6.95 -3.70
C ASN A 146 26.55 5.96 -3.52
N ALA A 147 26.40 4.95 -2.66
CA ALA A 147 27.44 3.98 -2.37
C ALA A 147 27.57 2.90 -3.47
N SER A 148 26.46 2.24 -3.82
CA SER A 148 26.44 1.21 -4.86
C SER A 148 25.02 0.84 -5.26
N VAL A 149 24.79 0.68 -6.57
CA VAL A 149 23.53 0.18 -7.13
C VAL A 149 23.14 -1.17 -6.54
N ALA A 150 24.10 -2.07 -6.31
CA ALA A 150 23.82 -3.40 -5.76
C ALA A 150 23.29 -3.32 -4.31
N ILE A 151 23.87 -2.45 -3.49
CA ILE A 151 23.40 -2.21 -2.11
C ILE A 151 22.01 -1.59 -2.15
N PHE A 152 21.78 -0.65 -3.06
CA PHE A 152 20.47 -0.03 -3.24
C PHE A 152 19.41 -1.08 -3.64
N ILE A 153 19.70 -1.95 -4.60
CA ILE A 153 18.83 -3.07 -4.99
C ILE A 153 18.53 -3.97 -3.79
N ALA A 154 19.53 -4.31 -2.96
CA ALA A 154 19.32 -5.11 -1.77
C ALA A 154 18.35 -4.45 -0.78
N ILE A 155 18.50 -3.14 -0.53
CA ILE A 155 17.56 -2.37 0.30
C ILE A 155 16.16 -2.37 -0.30
N ARG A 156 16.03 -2.26 -1.63
CA ARG A 156 14.74 -2.32 -2.32
C ARG A 156 14.05 -3.67 -2.11
N VAL A 157 14.79 -4.77 -2.20
CA VAL A 157 14.27 -6.11 -1.89
C VAL A 157 13.80 -6.20 -0.44
N LEU A 158 14.61 -5.71 0.52
CA LEU A 158 14.26 -5.72 1.95
C LEU A 158 13.03 -4.85 2.26
N LEU A 159 12.88 -3.71 1.60
CA LEU A 159 11.66 -2.88 1.65
C LEU A 159 10.45 -3.67 1.15
N GLY A 160 10.59 -4.38 0.03
CA GLY A 160 9.55 -5.26 -0.50
C GLY A 160 9.14 -6.34 0.48
N VAL A 161 10.10 -7.02 1.09
CA VAL A 161 9.85 -8.04 2.12
C VAL A 161 9.14 -7.45 3.34
N SER A 162 9.58 -6.28 3.80
CA SER A 162 9.01 -5.61 4.96
C SER A 162 7.57 -5.17 4.70
N GLN A 163 7.27 -4.62 3.52
CA GLN A 163 5.92 -4.14 3.22
C GLN A 163 4.95 -5.26 2.84
N GLY A 164 5.41 -6.36 2.25
CA GLY A 164 4.52 -7.43 1.79
C GLY A 164 3.82 -8.21 2.90
N VAL A 165 4.33 -8.18 4.13
CA VAL A 165 3.66 -8.85 5.27
C VAL A 165 2.50 -8.04 5.86
N ILE A 166 2.32 -6.78 5.47
CA ILE A 166 1.39 -5.83 6.11
C ILE A 166 -0.09 -6.20 5.86
N PHE A 167 -0.49 -6.45 4.60
CA PHE A 167 -1.89 -6.79 4.28
C PHE A 167 -2.36 -8.11 4.91
N PRO A 168 -1.59 -9.21 4.84
CA PRO A 168 -1.94 -10.43 5.57
C PRO A 168 -2.06 -10.21 7.08
N ALA A 169 -1.22 -9.34 7.65
CA ALA A 169 -1.27 -9.01 9.07
C ALA A 169 -2.50 -8.16 9.43
N PHE A 170 -2.96 -7.26 8.56
CA PHE A 170 -4.23 -6.55 8.74
C PHE A 170 -5.42 -7.51 8.76
N HIS A 171 -5.48 -8.47 7.83
CA HIS A 171 -6.53 -9.49 7.86
C HIS A 171 -6.48 -10.32 9.16
N SER A 172 -5.29 -10.63 9.66
CA SER A 172 -5.11 -11.35 10.92
C SER A 172 -5.55 -10.52 12.14
N LEU A 173 -5.34 -9.21 12.12
CA LEU A 173 -5.81 -8.28 13.15
C LEU A 173 -7.33 -8.16 13.14
N TRP A 174 -7.93 -7.90 11.98
CA TRP A 174 -9.38 -7.75 11.84
C TRP A 174 -10.15 -9.04 12.10
N ALA A 175 -9.54 -10.21 11.92
CA ALA A 175 -10.12 -11.48 12.33
C ALA A 175 -10.41 -11.54 13.85
N GLN A 176 -9.66 -10.81 14.68
CA GLN A 176 -9.82 -10.75 16.13
C GLN A 176 -10.64 -9.54 16.62
N TRP A 177 -10.68 -8.47 15.82
CA TRP A 177 -11.25 -7.18 16.21
C TRP A 177 -12.61 -6.87 15.60
N ALA A 178 -12.86 -7.35 14.38
CA ALA A 178 -14.06 -6.99 13.63
C ALA A 178 -15.15 -8.07 13.72
N PRO A 179 -16.34 -7.72 14.23
CA PRO A 179 -17.54 -8.52 14.08
C PRO A 179 -17.82 -8.84 12.60
N PRO A 180 -18.39 -10.01 12.26
CA PRO A 180 -18.57 -10.45 10.88
C PRO A 180 -19.29 -9.43 9.97
N PHE A 181 -20.31 -8.74 10.49
CA PHE A 181 -21.08 -7.75 9.73
C PHE A 181 -20.35 -6.42 9.49
N GLU A 182 -19.37 -6.07 10.33
CA GLU A 182 -18.59 -4.82 10.22
C GLU A 182 -17.20 -5.03 9.59
N ARG A 183 -16.79 -6.30 9.38
CA ARG A 183 -15.43 -6.65 8.97
C ARG A 183 -15.01 -6.07 7.63
N SER A 184 -15.88 -6.14 6.62
CA SER A 184 -15.59 -5.58 5.30
C SER A 184 -15.45 -4.06 5.36
N LEU A 185 -16.28 -3.37 6.14
CA LEU A 185 -16.22 -1.92 6.32
C LEU A 185 -14.91 -1.49 6.99
N LEU A 186 -14.55 -2.13 8.12
CA LEU A 186 -13.32 -1.80 8.86
C LEU A 186 -12.06 -2.09 8.05
N THR A 187 -12.06 -3.19 7.29
CA THR A 187 -10.96 -3.52 6.36
C THR A 187 -10.90 -2.52 5.20
N GLY A 188 -12.05 -2.16 4.63
CA GLY A 188 -12.17 -1.14 3.58
C GLY A 188 -11.64 0.22 4.01
N ILE A 189 -12.05 0.73 5.18
CA ILE A 189 -11.53 1.98 5.77
C ILE A 189 -10.02 1.88 5.97
N SER A 190 -9.51 0.75 6.47
CA SER A 190 -8.07 0.56 6.65
C SER A 190 -7.32 0.64 5.31
N TYR A 191 -7.89 0.06 4.25
CA TYR A 191 -7.24 -0.03 2.93
C TYR A 191 -7.39 1.24 2.09
N ALA A 192 -8.39 2.07 2.38
CA ALA A 192 -8.59 3.36 1.72
C ALA A 192 -7.37 4.28 1.80
N GLY A 193 -6.46 4.06 2.76
CA GLY A 193 -5.20 4.79 2.85
C GLY A 193 -4.28 4.58 1.64
N HIS A 194 -4.55 3.59 0.78
CA HIS A 194 -3.82 3.38 -0.47
C HIS A 194 -3.97 4.54 -1.48
N SER A 195 -5.18 5.11 -1.57
CA SER A 195 -5.53 6.12 -2.58
C SER A 195 -4.95 7.51 -2.30
N SER A 196 -4.20 7.70 -1.21
CA SER A 196 -3.66 9.01 -0.82
C SER A 196 -2.34 9.37 -1.51
N THR A 197 -1.94 8.69 -2.59
CA THR A 197 -0.66 8.99 -3.26
C THR A 197 -0.78 10.21 -4.18
N VAL A 198 -1.17 11.35 -3.60
CA VAL A 198 -1.03 12.65 -4.25
C VAL A 198 0.40 13.14 -4.00
N MET A 199 1.37 12.56 -4.71
CA MET A 199 2.78 12.97 -4.64
C MET A 199 3.28 13.27 -6.05
N ALA A 200 2.78 14.36 -6.63
CA ALA A 200 3.17 14.75 -7.98
C ALA A 200 3.36 16.27 -8.18
N ILE A 201 3.66 17.03 -7.11
CA ILE A 201 3.93 18.49 -7.24
C ILE A 201 5.08 18.96 -6.33
N LEU A 202 6.10 18.14 -6.11
CA LEU A 202 7.28 18.59 -5.35
C LEU A 202 8.45 18.82 -6.29
N SER A 203 9.13 19.95 -6.11
CA SER A 203 10.34 20.31 -6.83
C SER A 203 11.52 19.43 -6.39
N LYS A 204 12.57 19.29 -7.22
CA LYS A 204 13.78 18.52 -6.88
C LYS A 204 14.40 18.93 -5.53
N GLU A 205 14.39 20.23 -5.21
CA GLU A 205 14.94 20.76 -3.96
C GLU A 205 14.15 20.34 -2.71
N THR A 206 12.85 20.10 -2.84
CA THR A 206 12.00 19.65 -1.73
C THR A 206 12.00 18.13 -1.59
N PHE A 207 12.53 17.38 -2.55
CA PHE A 207 12.47 15.92 -2.54
C PHE A 207 13.22 15.27 -1.37
N PHE A 208 14.44 15.73 -1.06
CA PHE A 208 15.22 15.17 0.04
C PHE A 208 14.50 15.38 1.39
N TRP A 209 14.05 16.61 1.63
CA TRP A 209 13.28 16.99 2.82
C TRP A 209 11.94 16.25 2.89
N PHE A 210 11.29 16.05 1.74
CA PHE A 210 10.06 15.30 1.63
C PHE A 210 10.25 13.83 2.00
N LYS A 211 11.29 13.18 1.47
CA LYS A 211 11.62 11.79 1.75
C LYS A 211 11.94 11.58 3.23
N LEU A 212 12.75 12.47 3.81
CA LEU A 212 13.04 12.49 5.24
C LEU A 212 11.76 12.69 6.07
N GLY A 213 10.89 13.62 5.65
CA GLY A 213 9.60 13.88 6.28
C GLY A 213 8.67 12.67 6.25
N CYS A 214 8.55 11.98 5.12
CA CYS A 214 7.72 10.78 4.98
C CYS A 214 8.18 9.65 5.91
N SER A 215 9.50 9.42 5.96
CA SER A 215 10.06 8.44 6.89
C SER A 215 9.85 8.84 8.35
N ALA A 216 10.02 10.12 8.70
CA ALA A 216 9.77 10.61 10.06
C ALA A 216 8.31 10.43 10.48
N VAL A 217 7.36 10.75 9.59
CA VAL A 217 5.92 10.53 9.82
C VAL A 217 5.63 9.04 10.04
N GLY A 218 6.24 8.14 9.25
CA GLY A 218 6.14 6.70 9.46
C GLY A 218 6.66 6.24 10.83
N LEU A 219 7.77 6.81 11.31
CA LEU A 219 8.31 6.51 12.65
C LEU A 219 7.39 7.01 13.77
N VAL A 220 6.85 8.21 13.64
CA VAL A 220 5.85 8.76 14.58
C VAL A 220 4.60 7.89 14.60
N TRP A 221 4.12 7.46 13.43
CA TRP A 221 3.01 6.53 13.32
C TRP A 221 3.31 5.20 14.01
N CYS A 222 4.53 4.65 13.88
CA CYS A 222 4.93 3.44 14.59
C CYS A 222 4.86 3.62 16.11
N ALA A 223 5.30 4.76 16.64
CA ALA A 223 5.18 5.06 18.07
C ALA A 223 3.72 5.07 18.52
N ILE A 224 2.84 5.73 17.76
CA ILE A 224 1.39 5.73 18.02
C ILE A 224 0.82 4.31 17.96
N TRP A 225 1.20 3.52 16.94
CA TRP A 225 0.74 2.15 16.74
C TRP A 225 1.10 1.24 17.91
N PHE A 226 2.35 1.26 18.37
CA PHE A 226 2.78 0.41 19.49
C PHE A 226 2.13 0.79 20.81
N LEU A 227 1.84 2.09 21.03
CA LEU A 227 1.16 2.60 22.21
C LEU A 227 -0.35 2.33 22.21
N TYR A 228 -1.00 2.42 21.05
CA TYR A 228 -2.45 2.34 20.93
C TYR A 228 -2.95 0.93 20.57
N ALA A 229 -2.42 0.31 19.52
CA ALA A 229 -2.95 -0.94 18.98
C ALA A 229 -2.73 -2.12 19.96
N ALA A 230 -3.64 -3.09 19.93
CA ALA A 230 -3.52 -4.36 20.66
C ALA A 230 -3.90 -5.54 19.76
N ASP A 231 -3.27 -6.70 19.95
CA ASP A 231 -3.58 -7.89 19.13
C ASP A 231 -5.00 -8.41 19.34
N SER A 232 -5.52 -8.29 20.56
CA SER A 232 -6.86 -8.72 20.93
C SER A 232 -7.60 -7.59 21.67
N PRO A 233 -8.94 -7.54 21.58
CA PRO A 233 -9.75 -6.60 22.35
C PRO A 233 -9.58 -6.78 23.86
N THR A 234 -9.25 -7.99 24.33
CA THR A 234 -9.01 -8.29 25.76
C THR A 234 -7.81 -7.55 26.34
N LYS A 235 -6.78 -7.30 25.51
CA LYS A 235 -5.52 -6.65 25.91
C LYS A 235 -5.52 -5.14 25.68
N HIS A 236 -6.58 -4.59 25.08
CA HIS A 236 -6.63 -3.18 24.72
C HIS A 236 -6.94 -2.30 25.94
N ARG A 237 -6.13 -1.26 26.16
CA ARG A 237 -6.22 -0.40 27.35
C ARG A 237 -7.45 0.51 27.37
N PHE A 238 -7.87 1.00 26.20
CA PHE A 238 -8.90 2.04 26.08
C PHE A 238 -10.28 1.51 25.68
N ILE A 239 -10.45 0.18 25.56
CA ILE A 239 -11.71 -0.39 25.11
C ILE A 239 -12.77 -0.35 26.22
N SER A 240 -14.01 0.01 25.87
CA SER A 240 -15.14 -0.05 26.80
C SER A 240 -15.54 -1.49 27.08
N LYS A 241 -15.94 -1.80 28.33
CA LYS A 241 -16.43 -3.14 28.71
C LYS A 241 -17.62 -3.59 27.85
N LYS A 242 -18.50 -2.65 27.49
CA LYS A 242 -19.67 -2.92 26.62
C LYS A 242 -19.24 -3.33 25.21
N GLU A 243 -18.28 -2.60 24.65
CA GLU A 243 -17.74 -2.85 23.31
C GLU A 243 -16.97 -4.17 23.25
N ARG A 244 -16.16 -4.45 24.29
CA ARG A 244 -15.45 -5.71 24.42
C ARG A 244 -16.40 -6.91 24.47
N ALA A 245 -17.42 -6.86 25.32
CA ALA A 245 -18.40 -7.95 25.43
C ALA A 245 -19.13 -8.19 24.09
N PHE A 246 -19.50 -7.13 23.37
CA PHE A 246 -20.09 -7.24 22.05
C PHE A 246 -19.18 -7.95 21.03
N ILE A 247 -17.88 -7.62 21.02
CA ILE A 247 -16.92 -8.28 20.12
C ILE A 247 -16.74 -9.76 20.50
N GLU A 248 -16.58 -10.05 21.78
CA GLU A 248 -16.42 -11.42 22.29
C GLU A 248 -17.65 -12.28 21.97
N GLU A 249 -18.86 -11.73 22.14
CA GLU A 249 -20.11 -12.41 21.78
C GLU A 249 -20.22 -12.64 20.27
N ALA A 250 -19.94 -11.62 19.46
CA ALA A 250 -20.00 -11.73 18.00
C ALA A 250 -18.95 -12.67 17.39
N LEU A 251 -17.86 -12.92 18.11
CA LEU A 251 -16.75 -13.77 17.67
C LEU A 251 -16.67 -15.10 18.42
N HIS A 252 -17.60 -15.41 19.33
CA HIS A 252 -17.57 -16.60 20.17
C HIS A 252 -17.52 -17.91 19.36
N GLU A 253 -18.11 -17.94 18.16
CA GLU A 253 -18.09 -19.11 17.27
C GLU A 253 -16.80 -19.24 16.44
N THR A 254 -16.06 -18.14 16.26
CA THR A 254 -14.93 -18.05 15.32
C THR A 254 -13.57 -17.99 16.02
N LEU A 255 -13.52 -17.49 17.26
CA LEU A 255 -12.31 -17.45 18.06
C LEU A 255 -12.10 -18.78 18.79
N THR A 256 -10.92 -19.38 18.60
CA THR A 256 -10.44 -20.46 19.45
C THR A 256 -10.28 -19.92 20.87
N LYS A 257 -10.73 -20.65 21.89
CA LYS A 257 -10.62 -20.20 23.29
C LYS A 257 -9.14 -19.98 23.64
N GLU A 258 -8.85 -18.94 24.44
CA GLU A 258 -7.49 -18.69 24.92
C GLU A 258 -6.93 -19.95 25.60
N GLY A 259 -5.86 -20.53 25.04
CA GLY A 259 -5.21 -21.74 25.55
C GLY A 259 -5.39 -23.01 24.71
N GLU A 260 -6.30 -23.04 23.73
CA GLU A 260 -6.41 -24.16 22.80
C GLU A 260 -5.34 -24.11 21.69
N LYS A 261 -4.71 -25.26 21.42
CA LYS A 261 -3.76 -25.39 20.31
C LYS A 261 -4.53 -25.28 19.00
N LYS A 262 -4.26 -24.22 18.23
CA LYS A 262 -4.82 -24.07 16.88
C LYS A 262 -4.47 -25.31 16.04
N PRO A 263 -5.44 -25.91 15.33
CA PRO A 263 -5.15 -27.03 14.45
C PRO A 263 -4.15 -26.61 13.36
N PRO A 264 -3.31 -27.55 12.86
CA PRO A 264 -2.38 -27.24 11.79
C PRO A 264 -3.14 -26.78 10.55
N ILE A 265 -2.61 -25.76 9.86
CA ILE A 265 -3.23 -25.19 8.66
C ILE A 265 -3.25 -26.28 7.58
N PRO A 266 -4.43 -26.68 7.06
CA PRO A 266 -4.54 -27.77 6.08
C PRO A 266 -4.19 -27.29 4.66
N LEU A 267 -2.91 -26.96 4.43
CA LEU A 267 -2.43 -26.39 3.17
C LEU A 267 -2.82 -27.23 1.94
N LYS A 268 -2.73 -28.55 2.04
CA LYS A 268 -3.10 -29.46 0.95
C LYS A 268 -4.59 -29.38 0.59
N ALA A 269 -5.46 -29.17 1.56
CA ALA A 269 -6.90 -29.03 1.31
C ALA A 269 -7.21 -27.65 0.71
N ILE A 270 -6.56 -26.60 1.21
CA ILE A 270 -6.68 -25.22 0.70
C ILE A 270 -6.26 -25.18 -0.78
N LEU A 271 -5.10 -25.74 -1.13
CA LEU A 271 -4.59 -25.76 -2.50
C LEU A 271 -5.41 -26.63 -3.47
N LYS A 272 -6.22 -27.57 -2.96
CA LYS A 272 -7.12 -28.39 -3.80
C LYS A 272 -8.53 -27.81 -3.91
N SER A 273 -8.85 -26.75 -3.16
CA SER A 273 -10.19 -26.18 -3.14
C SER A 273 -10.45 -25.33 -4.39
N PRO A 274 -11.50 -25.60 -5.18
CA PRO A 274 -11.83 -24.80 -6.35
C PRO A 274 -12.23 -23.36 -5.99
N ALA A 275 -12.80 -23.15 -4.79
CA ALA A 275 -13.17 -21.82 -4.32
C ALA A 275 -11.94 -20.91 -4.10
N VAL A 276 -10.83 -21.48 -3.63
CA VAL A 276 -9.57 -20.74 -3.43
C VAL A 276 -8.99 -20.31 -4.77
N TRP A 277 -8.99 -21.21 -5.76
CA TRP A 277 -8.54 -20.88 -7.12
C TRP A 277 -9.46 -19.88 -7.83
N GLY A 278 -10.78 -19.96 -7.62
CA GLY A 278 -11.72 -18.97 -8.12
C GLY A 278 -11.46 -17.57 -7.54
N LEU A 279 -11.22 -17.48 -6.23
CA LEU A 279 -10.85 -16.23 -5.57
C LEU A 279 -9.52 -15.68 -6.10
N TRP A 280 -8.51 -16.55 -6.24
CA TRP A 280 -7.21 -16.15 -6.77
C TRP A 280 -7.30 -15.63 -8.21
N ALA A 281 -8.03 -16.32 -9.09
CA ALA A 281 -8.23 -15.90 -10.47
C ALA A 281 -8.98 -14.57 -10.57
N GLY A 282 -10.00 -14.37 -9.73
CA GLY A 282 -10.72 -13.10 -9.65
C GLY A 282 -9.84 -11.95 -9.18
N HIS A 283 -9.05 -12.17 -8.13
CA HIS A 283 -8.11 -11.16 -7.63
C HIS A 283 -7.02 -10.84 -8.65
N PHE A 284 -6.46 -11.86 -9.31
CA PHE A 284 -5.47 -11.69 -10.36
C PHE A 284 -6.03 -10.87 -11.54
N ALA A 285 -7.22 -11.19 -12.04
CA ALA A 285 -7.85 -10.46 -13.13
C ALA A 285 -8.14 -9.00 -12.75
N SER A 286 -8.60 -8.76 -11.51
CA SER A 286 -8.82 -7.41 -10.98
C SER A 286 -7.54 -6.59 -10.91
N ASP A 287 -6.49 -7.14 -10.29
CA ASP A 287 -5.18 -6.46 -10.17
C ASP A 287 -4.57 -6.21 -11.54
N TRP A 288 -4.60 -7.20 -12.42
CA TRP A 288 -4.08 -7.08 -13.78
C TRP A 288 -4.77 -5.95 -14.54
N GLY A 289 -6.11 -5.92 -14.53
CA GLY A 289 -6.89 -4.87 -15.16
C GLY A 289 -6.56 -3.48 -14.59
N ALA A 290 -6.46 -3.37 -13.26
CA ALA A 290 -6.11 -2.12 -12.59
C ALA A 290 -4.72 -1.62 -12.98
N TYR A 291 -3.69 -2.49 -12.98
CA TYR A 291 -2.32 -2.11 -13.34
C TYR A 291 -2.18 -1.75 -14.82
N ILE A 292 -2.82 -2.50 -15.72
CA ILE A 292 -2.81 -2.18 -17.16
C ILE A 292 -3.48 -0.83 -17.41
N MET A 293 -4.60 -0.55 -16.74
CA MET A 293 -5.26 0.75 -16.87
C MET A 293 -4.39 1.87 -16.29
N ALA A 294 -3.79 1.67 -15.11
CA ALA A 294 -2.92 2.67 -14.48
C ALA A 294 -1.66 2.99 -15.32
N ALA A 295 -1.07 1.99 -15.98
CA ALA A 295 0.11 2.18 -16.81
C ALA A 295 -0.23 2.66 -18.23
N GLY A 296 -1.29 2.12 -18.83
CA GLY A 296 -1.66 2.37 -20.23
C GLY A 296 -2.45 3.65 -20.43
N LEU A 297 -3.28 4.07 -19.47
CA LEU A 297 -4.11 5.27 -19.61
C LEU A 297 -3.29 6.56 -19.79
N PRO A 298 -2.22 6.82 -19.00
CA PRO A 298 -1.41 8.01 -19.19
C PRO A 298 -0.72 8.06 -20.56
N LEU A 299 -0.20 6.92 -21.02
CA LEU A 299 0.45 6.77 -22.33
C LEU A 299 -0.54 7.03 -23.47
N PHE A 300 -1.72 6.41 -23.40
CA PHE A 300 -2.76 6.61 -24.41
C PHE A 300 -3.24 8.06 -24.48
N MET A 301 -3.46 8.70 -23.32
CA MET A 301 -3.90 10.09 -23.26
C MET A 301 -2.86 11.08 -23.79
N ASN A 302 -1.57 10.81 -23.57
CA ASN A 302 -0.51 11.69 -24.08
C ASN A 302 -0.21 11.41 -25.56
N ASP A 303 0.03 10.16 -25.94
CA ASP A 303 0.52 9.79 -27.27
C ASP A 303 -0.57 9.81 -28.35
N VAL A 304 -1.81 9.45 -28.01
CA VAL A 304 -2.91 9.34 -28.99
C VAL A 304 -3.84 10.55 -28.93
N LEU A 305 -4.21 10.99 -27.73
CA LEU A 305 -5.14 12.11 -27.55
C LEU A 305 -4.45 13.48 -27.45
N GLY A 306 -3.12 13.53 -27.31
CA GLY A 306 -2.36 14.77 -27.27
C GLY A 306 -2.61 15.63 -26.04
N PHE A 307 -3.10 15.06 -24.93
CA PHE A 307 -3.30 15.82 -23.68
C PHE A 307 -1.97 16.24 -23.07
N ASP A 308 -1.95 17.47 -22.51
CA ASP A 308 -0.82 17.96 -21.73
C ASP A 308 -0.59 17.08 -20.47
N LEU A 309 0.67 16.93 -20.09
CA LEU A 309 1.12 16.07 -18.99
C LEU A 309 0.47 16.44 -17.65
N THR A 310 0.13 17.72 -17.47
CA THR A 310 -0.58 18.22 -16.28
C THR A 310 -2.00 17.66 -16.20
N SER A 311 -2.73 17.65 -17.30
CA SER A 311 -4.10 17.13 -17.39
C SER A 311 -4.13 15.61 -17.21
N VAL A 312 -3.18 14.90 -17.81
CA VAL A 312 -3.04 13.44 -17.66
C VAL A 312 -2.82 13.07 -16.18
N ARG A 313 -1.95 13.81 -15.49
CA ARG A 313 -1.68 13.63 -14.05
C ARG A 313 -2.93 13.85 -13.20
N CYS A 314 -3.71 14.90 -13.47
CA CYS A 314 -4.97 15.14 -12.75
C CYS A 314 -5.99 14.02 -12.97
N ILE A 315 -6.05 13.45 -14.18
CA ILE A 315 -6.97 12.35 -14.49
C ILE A 315 -6.53 11.05 -13.80
N SER A 316 -5.23 10.75 -13.76
CA SER A 316 -4.71 9.60 -13.00
C SER A 316 -5.04 9.71 -11.51
N VAL A 317 -4.89 10.91 -10.91
CA VAL A 317 -5.27 11.15 -9.51
C VAL A 317 -6.78 10.98 -9.33
N ALA A 318 -7.61 11.51 -10.24
CA ALA A 318 -9.06 11.36 -10.17
C ALA A 318 -9.50 9.89 -10.28
N LEU A 319 -8.79 9.06 -11.04
CA LEU A 319 -9.04 7.62 -11.16
C LEU A 319 -8.70 6.85 -9.87
N GLU A 320 -7.60 7.21 -9.21
CA GLU A 320 -7.25 6.62 -7.90
C GLU A 320 -8.27 7.01 -6.82
N LEU A 321 -8.79 8.24 -6.88
CA LEU A 321 -9.84 8.73 -5.98
C LEU A 321 -11.23 8.14 -6.31
N SER A 322 -11.54 7.81 -7.56
CA SER A 322 -12.82 7.20 -7.90
C SER A 322 -12.92 5.76 -7.41
N THR A 323 -11.79 5.06 -7.33
CA THR A 323 -11.68 3.72 -6.75
C THR A 323 -12.09 3.72 -5.26
N PHE A 324 -11.90 4.83 -4.55
CA PHE A 324 -12.35 5.00 -3.16
C PHE A 324 -13.89 5.10 -3.04
N SER A 325 -14.58 5.72 -4.00
CA SER A 325 -16.05 5.89 -3.96
C SER A 325 -16.83 4.59 -4.18
N ILE A 326 -16.17 3.51 -4.62
CA ILE A 326 -16.78 2.21 -4.92
C ILE A 326 -16.75 1.27 -3.70
N VAL A 327 -15.94 1.59 -2.67
CA VAL A 327 -15.81 0.83 -1.41
C VAL A 327 -16.76 1.35 -0.35
#